data_AF-A0A955XP23-F1
#
_entry.id   AF-A0A955XP23-F1
#
_cell.length_a   1.000
_cell.length_b   1.000
_cell.length_c   1.000
_cell.angle_alpha   90.00
_cell.angle_beta   90.00
_cell.angle_gamma   90.00
#
_symmetry.space_group_name_H-M   'P 1'
#
loop_
_entity.id
_entity.type
_entity.pdbx_description
1 polymer ?
#
loop_
_entity_poly.entity_id
_entity_poly.type
_entity_poly.pdbx_seq_one_letter_code
_entity_poly.pdbx_strand_id
1 'polypeptide(L)'
;MPARPLRLALIVALATFAAPALAQTVCPDADQDGYDACDPGEPGDDGLPADCDDDNVFARPGNFEYCNGFDQDCDGLVDEGYDEDGDGVSFCDGDCDDTNPAMYEGAEEICDGLDNDCDFGTDEGFDQDQDGVTTCGGDCDDDNVVARPGSLELCNGFEQECDGLMDEG
;
A
#
# COMPACT_ATOMS: atom_id res chain seq x y z
N MET A 1 62.87 -22.08 -71.99
CA MET A 1 62.85 -20.80 -71.23
C MET A 1 61.41 -20.33 -71.16
N PRO A 2 60.82 -19.91 -70.03
CA PRO A 2 60.98 -20.27 -68.62
C PRO A 2 59.67 -20.86 -68.03
N ALA A 3 59.80 -21.76 -67.04
CA ALA A 3 58.68 -22.20 -66.21
C ALA A 3 58.22 -21.04 -65.31
N ARG A 4 56.91 -20.72 -65.31
CA ARG A 4 56.34 -19.76 -64.34
C ARG A 4 56.09 -20.48 -63.02
N PRO A 5 56.66 -20.01 -61.89
CA PRO A 5 56.43 -20.64 -60.61
C PRO A 5 55.01 -20.32 -60.12
N LEU A 6 54.29 -21.37 -59.73
CA LEU A 6 53.03 -21.32 -59.03
C LEU A 6 53.29 -20.68 -57.65
N ARG A 7 53.02 -19.38 -57.50
CA ARG A 7 53.07 -18.72 -56.19
C ARG A 7 51.80 -19.05 -55.44
N LEU A 8 51.91 -20.08 -54.60
CA LEU A 8 50.98 -20.42 -53.54
C LEU A 8 50.93 -19.24 -52.56
N ALA A 9 50.01 -18.30 -52.78
CA ALA A 9 49.73 -17.26 -51.80
C ALA A 9 48.88 -17.89 -50.70
N LEU A 10 49.55 -18.21 -49.61
CA LEU A 10 49.01 -18.60 -48.32
C LEU A 10 47.83 -17.68 -47.96
N ILE A 11 46.61 -18.21 -47.99
CA ILE A 11 45.45 -17.57 -47.39
C ILE A 11 45.72 -17.63 -45.88
N VAL A 12 46.26 -16.54 -45.33
CA VAL A 12 46.27 -16.33 -43.89
C VAL A 12 44.81 -16.13 -43.52
N ALA A 13 44.16 -17.21 -43.07
CA ALA A 13 42.89 -17.10 -42.38
C ALA A 13 43.16 -16.19 -41.17
N LEU A 14 42.72 -14.93 -41.26
CA LEU A 14 42.53 -14.10 -40.08
C LEU A 14 41.46 -14.81 -39.26
N ALA A 15 41.89 -15.63 -38.32
CA ALA A 15 41.05 -16.02 -37.21
C ALA A 15 40.69 -14.72 -36.50
N THR A 16 39.43 -14.31 -36.65
CA THR A 16 38.80 -13.33 -35.78
C THR A 16 38.84 -13.91 -34.38
N PHE A 17 39.86 -13.55 -33.62
CA PHE A 17 39.81 -13.67 -32.17
C PHE A 17 38.81 -12.61 -31.70
N ALA A 18 37.55 -12.99 -31.59
CA ALA A 18 36.68 -12.34 -30.63
C ALA A 18 37.35 -12.60 -29.27
N ALA A 19 38.01 -11.58 -28.74
CA ALA A 19 38.39 -11.60 -27.33
C ALA A 19 37.13 -11.95 -26.53
N PRO A 20 37.22 -12.81 -25.50
CA PRO A 20 36.09 -12.93 -24.59
C PRO A 20 35.81 -11.50 -24.10
N ALA A 21 34.56 -11.05 -24.20
CA ALA A 21 34.16 -9.86 -23.47
C ALA A 21 34.55 -10.16 -22.02
N LEU A 22 35.57 -9.46 -21.53
CA LEU A 22 35.78 -9.35 -20.10
C LEU A 22 34.43 -8.82 -19.62
N ALA A 23 33.69 -9.63 -18.87
CA ALA A 23 32.55 -9.15 -18.12
C ALA A 23 33.11 -7.99 -17.29
N GLN A 24 32.84 -6.79 -17.76
CA GLN A 24 33.37 -5.59 -17.17
C GLN A 24 32.71 -5.51 -15.81
N THR A 25 33.53 -5.62 -14.77
CA THR A 25 33.21 -5.26 -13.39
C THR A 25 33.01 -3.75 -13.38
N VAL A 26 31.89 -3.33 -13.97
CA VAL A 26 31.37 -1.99 -14.03
C VAL A 26 29.92 -2.19 -13.63
N CYS A 27 29.51 -1.45 -12.62
CA CYS A 27 28.15 -1.36 -12.14
C CYS A 27 27.60 -0.11 -12.84
N PRO A 28 27.07 -0.22 -14.07
CA PRO A 28 26.46 0.93 -14.69
C PRO A 28 25.17 1.24 -13.95
N ASP A 29 24.98 2.50 -13.59
CA ASP A 29 23.67 3.08 -13.33
C ASP A 29 22.82 2.97 -14.61
N ALA A 30 21.93 1.96 -14.65
CA ALA A 30 21.22 1.59 -15.87
C ALA A 30 19.96 2.44 -16.12
N ASP A 31 19.27 2.85 -15.06
CA ASP A 31 18.09 3.71 -15.14
C ASP A 31 18.39 5.22 -15.05
N GLN A 32 19.65 5.57 -14.75
CA GLN A 32 20.20 6.93 -14.68
C GLN A 32 19.66 7.77 -13.53
N ASP A 33 19.44 7.16 -12.37
CA ASP A 33 18.96 7.85 -11.19
C ASP A 33 20.08 8.29 -10.22
N GLY A 34 21.30 7.86 -10.52
CA GLY A 34 22.53 8.23 -9.83
C GLY A 34 22.99 7.21 -8.78
N TYR A 35 22.33 6.07 -8.67
CA TYR A 35 22.76 4.92 -7.88
C TYR A 35 23.09 3.74 -8.79
N ASP A 36 23.92 2.82 -8.31
CA ASP A 36 24.27 1.60 -9.06
C ASP A 36 23.94 0.34 -8.24
N ALA A 37 23.72 -0.78 -8.92
CA ALA A 37 23.30 -2.04 -8.28
C ALA A 37 24.36 -2.70 -7.37
N CYS A 38 25.55 -2.14 -7.21
CA CYS A 38 26.64 -2.83 -6.54
C CYS A 38 26.67 -2.55 -5.03
N ASP A 39 26.84 -3.63 -4.27
CA ASP A 39 27.04 -3.54 -2.83
C ASP A 39 28.32 -2.73 -2.51
N PRO A 40 28.29 -1.91 -1.45
CA PRO A 40 29.46 -1.15 -1.01
C PRO A 40 30.70 -2.03 -0.79
N GLY A 41 31.78 -1.71 -1.49
CA GLY A 41 33.07 -2.41 -1.43
C GLY A 41 33.37 -3.36 -2.60
N GLU A 42 32.43 -3.54 -3.54
CA GLU A 42 32.68 -4.31 -4.77
C GLU A 42 33.47 -3.49 -5.82
N PRO A 43 34.25 -4.14 -6.71
CA PRO A 43 35.00 -3.41 -7.73
C PRO A 43 34.06 -2.71 -8.72
N GLY A 44 34.04 -1.39 -8.72
CA GLY A 44 33.14 -0.59 -9.56
C GLY A 44 32.17 0.27 -8.77
N ASP A 45 32.02 -0.02 -7.48
CA ASP A 45 31.29 0.78 -6.49
C ASP A 45 31.77 2.24 -6.46
N ASP A 46 30.81 3.16 -6.48
CA ASP A 46 31.02 4.59 -6.39
C ASP A 46 31.04 5.12 -4.93
N GLY A 47 30.74 4.24 -3.97
CA GLY A 47 30.69 4.49 -2.54
C GLY A 47 29.34 4.97 -2.02
N LEU A 48 28.29 4.93 -2.85
CA LEU A 48 26.90 5.14 -2.45
C LEU A 48 26.25 3.81 -2.01
N PRO A 49 25.11 3.84 -1.30
CA PRO A 49 24.33 2.63 -1.08
C PRO A 49 23.83 2.06 -2.41
N ALA A 50 23.66 0.74 -2.47
CA ALA A 50 23.24 0.05 -3.69
C ALA A 50 21.81 0.41 -4.08
N ASP A 51 21.57 0.50 -5.37
CA ASP A 51 20.24 0.49 -5.98
C ASP A 51 19.63 -0.91 -5.88
N CYS A 52 18.40 -0.98 -5.38
CA CYS A 52 17.64 -2.21 -5.23
C CYS A 52 16.91 -2.64 -6.53
N ASP A 53 16.69 -1.74 -7.49
CA ASP A 53 16.12 -2.01 -8.82
C ASP A 53 16.70 -1.06 -9.89
N ASP A 54 17.89 -1.39 -10.38
CA ASP A 54 18.70 -0.67 -11.40
C ASP A 54 18.04 -0.53 -12.79
N ASP A 55 16.79 -1.00 -12.96
CA ASP A 55 15.97 -0.77 -14.14
C ASP A 55 14.84 0.28 -13.88
N ASN A 56 14.78 0.87 -12.69
CA ASN A 56 13.69 1.72 -12.21
C ASN A 56 14.16 2.96 -11.44
N VAL A 57 14.16 4.10 -12.13
CA VAL A 57 14.55 5.44 -11.64
C VAL A 57 13.80 5.96 -10.39
N PHE A 58 12.87 5.20 -9.83
CA PHE A 58 12.17 5.51 -8.59
C PHE A 58 12.52 4.57 -7.43
N ALA A 59 13.38 3.58 -7.64
CA ALA A 59 13.90 2.70 -6.60
C ALA A 59 15.33 3.13 -6.29
N ARG A 60 15.54 3.91 -5.22
CA ARG A 60 16.89 4.33 -4.83
C ARG A 60 16.99 4.69 -3.36
N PRO A 61 18.19 4.57 -2.76
CA PRO A 61 18.46 4.98 -1.40
C PRO A 61 17.83 6.31 -0.96
N GLY A 62 16.90 6.23 0.00
CA GLY A 62 16.23 7.36 0.66
C GLY A 62 15.20 8.10 -0.19
N ASN A 63 14.63 7.46 -1.21
CA ASN A 63 13.45 7.97 -1.90
C ASN A 63 12.19 7.97 -1.01
N PHE A 64 11.08 8.50 -1.53
CA PHE A 64 9.77 8.32 -0.91
C PHE A 64 9.12 7.05 -1.44
N GLU A 65 8.47 6.30 -0.55
CA GLU A 65 7.73 5.10 -0.90
C GLU A 65 6.27 5.39 -1.22
N TYR A 66 5.70 4.63 -2.14
CA TYR A 66 4.27 4.65 -2.43
C TYR A 66 3.72 3.25 -2.20
N CYS A 67 2.52 3.12 -1.61
CA CYS A 67 1.78 1.86 -1.47
C CYS A 67 1.60 1.12 -2.81
N ASN A 68 2.62 0.38 -3.24
CA ASN A 68 2.64 -0.30 -4.53
C ASN A 68 3.37 -1.65 -4.47
N GLY A 69 3.81 -2.06 -3.29
CA GLY A 69 4.46 -3.33 -3.03
C GLY A 69 5.93 -3.38 -3.46
N PHE A 70 6.57 -2.23 -3.67
CA PHE A 70 7.98 -2.14 -4.02
C PHE A 70 8.76 -1.37 -2.95
N ASP A 71 9.94 -1.86 -2.61
CA ASP A 71 10.92 -1.10 -1.83
C ASP A 71 11.50 -0.01 -2.75
N GLN A 72 11.12 1.24 -2.50
CA GLN A 72 11.46 2.37 -3.38
C GLN A 72 12.59 3.23 -2.82
N ASP A 73 12.82 3.13 -1.52
CA ASP A 73 13.88 3.85 -0.84
C ASP A 73 15.12 2.97 -0.55
N CYS A 74 15.05 1.70 -0.94
CA CYS A 74 16.09 0.67 -0.83
C CYS A 74 16.58 0.45 0.61
N ASP A 75 15.72 0.61 1.62
CA ASP A 75 16.07 0.35 3.01
C ASP A 75 15.81 -1.10 3.47
N GLY A 76 15.14 -1.90 2.61
CA GLY A 76 14.80 -3.30 2.83
C GLY A 76 13.44 -3.54 3.48
N LEU A 77 12.67 -2.49 3.75
CA LEU A 77 11.27 -2.52 4.08
C LEU A 77 10.46 -2.19 2.80
N VAL A 78 9.16 -2.48 2.84
CA VAL A 78 8.27 -2.27 1.69
C VAL A 78 7.06 -1.54 2.21
N ASP A 79 6.81 -0.36 1.64
CA ASP A 79 5.64 0.47 1.93
C ASP A 79 5.56 0.82 3.44
N GLU A 80 6.66 1.23 4.05
CA GLU A 80 6.71 1.68 5.45
C GLU A 80 6.34 3.16 5.66
N GLY A 81 6.21 3.54 6.95
CA GLY A 81 5.89 4.92 7.34
C GLY A 81 4.41 5.31 7.17
N TYR A 82 3.54 4.32 6.97
CA TYR A 82 2.10 4.43 6.77
C TYR A 82 1.28 3.85 7.94
N ASP A 83 1.83 3.86 9.16
CA ASP A 83 1.18 3.40 10.41
C ASP A 83 1.49 4.44 11.51
N GLU A 84 0.82 5.59 11.47
CA GLU A 84 1.06 6.72 12.37
C GLU A 84 0.49 6.48 13.78
N ASP A 85 -0.59 5.72 13.91
CA ASP A 85 -1.20 5.40 15.20
C ASP A 85 -0.62 4.15 15.89
N GLY A 86 0.08 3.28 15.17
CA GLY A 86 0.80 2.13 15.69
C GLY A 86 -0.09 0.94 16.04
N ASP A 87 -1.25 0.79 15.41
CA ASP A 87 -2.11 -0.38 15.58
C ASP A 87 -1.62 -1.63 14.83
N GLY A 88 -0.68 -1.43 13.90
CA GLY A 88 -0.05 -2.47 13.10
C GLY A 88 -0.76 -2.79 11.79
N VAL A 89 -1.74 -1.99 11.39
CA VAL A 89 -2.34 -1.95 10.05
C VAL A 89 -1.88 -0.66 9.40
N SER A 90 -1.29 -0.75 8.22
CA SER A 90 -0.88 0.44 7.50
C SER A 90 -2.03 0.99 6.65
N PHE A 91 -1.95 2.26 6.25
CA PHE A 91 -2.79 2.82 5.20
C PHE A 91 -2.75 1.97 3.91
N CYS A 92 -1.61 1.35 3.61
CA CYS A 92 -1.48 0.46 2.45
C CYS A 92 -2.19 -0.89 2.64
N ASP A 93 -2.45 -1.30 3.88
CA ASP A 93 -3.06 -2.58 4.28
C ASP A 93 -4.54 -2.48 4.69
N GLY A 94 -5.18 -1.32 4.49
CA GLY A 94 -6.61 -1.14 4.72
C GLY A 94 -6.97 -0.26 5.91
N ASP A 95 -6.04 0.52 6.45
CA ASP A 95 -6.36 1.58 7.40
C ASP A 95 -6.98 2.80 6.67
N CYS A 96 -8.19 3.19 7.06
CA CYS A 96 -8.90 4.33 6.49
C CYS A 96 -8.69 5.66 7.24
N ASP A 97 -8.15 5.63 8.46
CA ASP A 97 -7.70 6.79 9.24
C ASP A 97 -6.46 6.43 10.06
N ASP A 98 -5.29 6.57 9.41
CA ASP A 98 -3.92 6.32 9.93
C ASP A 98 -3.56 7.06 11.23
N THR A 99 -4.48 7.87 11.77
CA THR A 99 -4.33 8.58 13.03
C THR A 99 -5.19 8.01 14.17
N ASN A 100 -6.00 6.99 13.90
CA ASN A 100 -6.97 6.43 14.82
C ASN A 100 -6.90 4.88 14.87
N PRO A 101 -6.34 4.30 15.96
CA PRO A 101 -6.03 2.86 16.05
C PRO A 101 -7.27 1.96 16.24
N ALA A 102 -8.44 2.53 16.06
CA ALA A 102 -9.74 1.88 16.07
C ALA A 102 -10.42 1.93 14.70
N MET A 103 -9.71 2.34 13.64
CA MET A 103 -10.25 2.49 12.29
C MET A 103 -9.39 1.73 11.27
N TYR A 104 -9.75 0.48 10.97
CA TYR A 104 -9.05 -0.33 9.97
C TYR A 104 -9.94 -1.45 9.44
N GLU A 105 -9.65 -1.96 8.25
CA GLU A 105 -10.39 -3.07 7.64
C GLU A 105 -10.56 -4.26 8.60
N GLY A 106 -11.80 -4.52 9.00
CA GLY A 106 -12.17 -5.62 9.90
C GLY A 106 -12.01 -5.34 11.41
N ALA A 107 -11.86 -4.08 11.81
CA ALA A 107 -12.08 -3.68 13.20
C ALA A 107 -13.51 -4.00 13.67
N GLU A 108 -13.76 -3.96 14.98
CA GLU A 108 -15.11 -4.08 15.52
C GLU A 108 -15.76 -2.70 15.50
N GLU A 109 -16.96 -2.60 14.94
CA GLU A 109 -17.76 -1.38 15.02
C GLU A 109 -18.04 -0.96 16.46
N ILE A 110 -17.82 0.32 16.71
CA ILE A 110 -18.11 0.98 17.97
C ILE A 110 -19.19 2.00 17.69
N CYS A 111 -20.22 2.03 18.53
CA CYS A 111 -21.29 3.02 18.41
C CYS A 111 -20.80 4.42 18.83
N ASP A 112 -20.00 5.06 17.97
CA ASP A 112 -19.36 6.35 18.18
C ASP A 112 -19.56 7.33 17.00
N GLY A 113 -20.29 6.90 15.97
CA GLY A 113 -20.60 7.68 14.78
C GLY A 113 -19.47 7.72 13.75
N LEU A 114 -18.50 6.82 13.85
CA LEU A 114 -17.43 6.59 12.88
C LEU A 114 -17.65 5.25 12.17
N ASP A 115 -16.88 5.06 11.10
CA ASP A 115 -16.76 3.81 10.34
C ASP A 115 -15.48 3.13 10.83
N ASN A 116 -15.58 2.24 11.83
CA ASN A 116 -14.40 1.65 12.46
C ASN A 116 -13.80 0.56 11.59
N ASP A 117 -14.63 -0.19 10.88
CA ASP A 117 -14.18 -1.33 10.07
C ASP A 117 -13.88 -0.99 8.60
N CYS A 118 -14.01 0.28 8.23
CA CYS A 118 -13.71 0.86 6.93
C CYS A 118 -14.56 0.28 5.78
N ASP A 119 -15.77 -0.21 6.05
CA ASP A 119 -16.64 -0.84 5.06
C ASP A 119 -17.63 0.14 4.36
N PHE A 120 -17.53 1.44 4.68
CA PHE A 120 -18.44 2.53 4.29
C PHE A 120 -19.81 2.50 5.02
N GLY A 121 -19.93 1.64 6.03
CA GLY A 121 -20.92 1.67 7.08
C GLY A 121 -20.59 2.71 8.15
N THR A 122 -21.46 2.84 9.13
CA THR A 122 -21.25 3.71 10.29
C THR A 122 -22.16 3.16 11.36
N ASP A 123 -21.58 2.68 12.45
CA ASP A 123 -22.30 2.04 13.54
C ASP A 123 -23.24 0.92 13.03
N GLU A 124 -22.85 0.13 12.02
CA GLU A 124 -23.69 -0.98 11.55
C GLU A 124 -23.81 -2.10 12.59
N GLY A 125 -24.93 -2.80 12.55
CA GLY A 125 -25.30 -3.75 13.60
C GLY A 125 -25.84 -3.11 14.88
N PHE A 126 -25.88 -1.77 14.96
CA PHE A 126 -26.54 -1.02 16.03
C PHE A 126 -27.92 -0.47 15.66
N ASP A 127 -28.45 -0.77 14.47
CA ASP A 127 -29.82 -0.48 14.00
C ASP A 127 -30.48 -1.81 13.58
N GLN A 128 -31.13 -2.49 14.53
CA GLN A 128 -31.63 -3.85 14.32
C GLN A 128 -32.94 -3.88 13.53
N ASP A 129 -33.79 -2.87 13.66
CA ASP A 129 -35.06 -2.78 12.97
C ASP A 129 -34.99 -2.02 11.62
N GLN A 130 -33.83 -1.44 11.31
CA GLN A 130 -33.48 -0.76 10.05
C GLN A 130 -34.31 0.49 9.81
N ASP A 131 -34.53 1.23 10.88
CA ASP A 131 -35.28 2.46 10.85
C ASP A 131 -34.38 3.67 10.50
N GLY A 132 -33.06 3.53 10.64
CA GLY A 132 -32.06 4.56 10.40
C GLY A 132 -31.66 5.34 11.65
N VAL A 133 -32.12 4.92 12.84
CA VAL A 133 -31.64 5.40 14.14
C VAL A 133 -30.99 4.23 14.85
N THR A 134 -29.71 4.38 15.20
CA THR A 134 -29.00 3.35 15.97
C THR A 134 -29.37 3.41 17.45
N THR A 135 -29.09 2.33 18.18
CA THR A 135 -29.17 2.28 19.65
C THR A 135 -28.39 3.41 20.34
N CYS A 136 -27.22 3.79 19.82
CA CYS A 136 -26.51 5.00 20.31
C CYS A 136 -27.03 6.31 19.70
N GLY A 137 -27.71 6.25 18.56
CA GLY A 137 -28.48 7.35 17.96
C GLY A 137 -29.75 7.73 18.72
N GLY A 138 -30.11 6.99 19.77
CA GLY A 138 -31.22 7.29 20.66
C GLY A 138 -32.48 6.48 20.40
N ASP A 139 -32.37 5.35 19.71
CA ASP A 139 -33.44 4.35 19.64
C ASP A 139 -33.70 3.74 21.03
N CYS A 140 -34.95 3.78 21.46
CA CYS A 140 -35.40 3.27 22.75
C CYS A 140 -35.98 1.84 22.69
N ASP A 141 -36.28 1.32 21.50
CA ASP A 141 -36.74 -0.04 21.23
C ASP A 141 -36.30 -0.49 19.81
N ASP A 142 -35.06 -0.95 19.71
CA ASP A 142 -34.32 -1.36 18.49
C ASP A 142 -34.96 -2.57 17.74
N ASP A 143 -36.09 -3.08 18.22
CA ASP A 143 -36.90 -4.10 17.55
C ASP A 143 -38.16 -3.49 16.87
N ASN A 144 -38.32 -2.16 16.90
CA ASN A 144 -39.58 -1.49 16.59
C ASN A 144 -39.42 -0.13 15.87
N VAL A 145 -39.59 -0.17 14.54
CA VAL A 145 -39.36 0.97 13.62
C VAL A 145 -40.17 2.24 13.85
N VAL A 146 -41.05 2.29 14.85
CA VAL A 146 -41.75 3.53 15.22
C VAL A 146 -41.26 4.12 16.54
N ALA A 147 -40.37 3.44 17.27
CA ALA A 147 -39.80 3.84 18.54
C ALA A 147 -38.46 4.57 18.32
N ARG A 148 -38.55 5.82 17.85
CA ARG A 148 -37.39 6.61 17.47
C ARG A 148 -37.57 8.10 17.79
N PRO A 149 -36.47 8.85 18.00
CA PRO A 149 -36.53 10.29 18.19
C PRO A 149 -37.34 11.01 17.11
N GLY A 150 -38.34 11.79 17.55
CA GLY A 150 -39.19 12.58 16.65
C GLY A 150 -40.26 11.80 15.89
N SER A 151 -40.51 10.54 16.27
CA SER A 151 -41.72 9.81 15.89
C SER A 151 -43.00 10.49 16.44
N LEU A 152 -44.17 10.01 16.02
CA LEU A 152 -45.44 10.47 16.57
C LEU A 152 -45.82 9.62 17.79
N GLU A 153 -45.92 10.24 18.96
CA GLU A 153 -46.44 9.56 20.14
C GLU A 153 -47.95 9.28 20.07
N LEU A 154 -48.32 8.03 20.38
CA LEU A 154 -49.69 7.57 20.48
C LEU A 154 -49.97 7.09 21.91
N CYS A 155 -51.18 7.32 22.41
CA CYS A 155 -51.59 6.81 23.73
C CYS A 155 -51.82 5.29 23.73
N ASN A 156 -50.78 4.50 23.55
CA ASN A 156 -50.81 3.03 23.41
C ASN A 156 -49.96 2.32 24.47
N GLY A 157 -49.31 3.06 25.38
CA GLY A 157 -48.52 2.52 26.49
C GLY A 157 -47.10 2.10 26.12
N PHE A 158 -46.59 2.51 24.96
CA PHE A 158 -45.18 2.45 24.58
C PHE A 158 -44.61 3.88 24.55
N GLU A 159 -43.30 4.04 24.53
CA GLU A 159 -42.65 5.31 24.19
C GLU A 159 -42.26 5.22 22.71
N GLN A 160 -42.85 6.03 21.84
CA GLN A 160 -42.51 6.03 20.42
C GLN A 160 -41.51 7.11 20.06
N GLU A 161 -41.47 8.22 20.77
CA GLU A 161 -40.63 9.37 20.41
C GLU A 161 -39.29 9.46 21.15
N CYS A 162 -38.97 8.47 21.98
CA CYS A 162 -37.69 8.31 22.69
C CYS A 162 -37.22 9.57 23.43
N ASP A 163 -38.14 10.29 24.09
CA ASP A 163 -37.87 11.54 24.82
C ASP A 163 -37.76 11.35 26.35
N GLY A 164 -37.91 10.12 26.82
CA GLY A 164 -37.88 9.67 28.21
C GLY A 164 -39.24 9.68 28.92
N LEU A 165 -40.33 9.96 28.21
CA LEU A 165 -41.69 9.99 28.75
C LEU A 165 -42.58 8.95 28.00
N MET A 166 -43.78 8.69 28.52
CA MET A 166 -44.73 7.76 27.87
C MET A 166 -46.10 8.43 27.77
N ASP A 167 -46.71 8.36 26.59
CA ASP A 167 -48.06 8.86 26.29
C ASP A 167 -48.27 10.37 26.60
N GLU A 168 -47.30 11.27 26.33
CA GLU A 168 -47.36 12.72 26.66
C GLU A 168 -48.21 13.63 25.75
N GLY A 169 -49.06 13.05 24.90
CA GLY A 169 -50.00 13.75 24.00
C GLY A 169 -51.24 14.37 24.65
#